data_AF-A0A7T1T3R8-F1
#
_entry.id   AF-A0A7T1T3R8-F1
#
_cell.length_a   1.000
_cell.length_b   1.000
_cell.length_c   1.000
_cell.angle_alpha   90.00
_cell.angle_beta   90.00
_cell.angle_gamma   90.00
#
_symmetry.space_group_name_H-M   'P 1'
#
loop_
_entity.id
_entity.type
_entity.pdbx_description
1 polymer ?
#
loop_
_entity_poly.entity_id
_entity_poly.type
_entity_poly.pdbx_seq_one_letter_code
_entity_poly.pdbx_strand_id
1 'polypeptide(L)'
;MSMADALAFDAGSATREPERPAVSAVYAVGQVLPLRHSPLGSLRGLSGALRQGVPADVAEELRDPRIGPAQWPKVLARELALTLGWAARRSRPSGDGTATCPSAWDGTGRVVVLLPAHGLTVHVIRRALPFALCGVSTSVVGHESDRKRILRILTALSAPLFGLRAGTLAPFTKSAAEAVREASPEDLVVLTGHPSTARKVRGATAATVLGATGGCTVLTGTDTERLRHTGALLREHDRPGSCTRFAGWRTEPGPDRGADGGHVWLREAHPSAVYRLSGSLETPPYEHHGYTVLPCDDHGAVGTLTGFARDPVHHWPGDFLI
;
A
#
# COMPACT_ATOMS: atom_id res chain seq x y z
N MET A 1 -27.51 -17.89 29.52
CA MET A 1 -26.04 -17.90 29.54
C MET A 1 -25.52 -19.29 29.16
N SER A 2 -24.97 -19.45 27.97
CA SER A 2 -23.89 -20.41 27.63
C SER A 2 -23.21 -19.86 26.35
N MET A 3 -21.97 -19.35 26.42
CA MET A 3 -20.68 -20.07 26.23
C MET A 3 -20.56 -20.88 24.92
N ALA A 4 -20.99 -20.33 23.78
CA ALA A 4 -20.74 -20.97 22.48
C ALA A 4 -20.43 -20.00 21.31
N ASP A 5 -19.88 -18.81 21.57
CA ASP A 5 -19.59 -17.80 20.53
C ASP A 5 -18.13 -17.31 20.49
N ALA A 6 -17.18 -18.09 21.02
CA ALA A 6 -15.77 -17.74 20.98
C ALA A 6 -14.96 -18.83 20.26
N LEU A 7 -14.24 -18.39 19.22
CA LEU A 7 -13.10 -19.05 18.55
C LEU A 7 -13.43 -19.90 17.31
N ALA A 8 -13.16 -19.30 16.15
CA ALA A 8 -12.66 -20.01 14.96
C ALA A 8 -11.61 -19.13 14.27
N PHE A 9 -10.46 -18.96 14.92
CA PHE A 9 -9.20 -18.60 14.26
C PHE A 9 -8.44 -19.90 14.07
N ASP A 10 -8.54 -20.50 12.88
CA ASP A 10 -7.71 -21.63 12.50
C ASP A 10 -6.40 -21.09 11.91
N ALA A 11 -5.44 -20.82 12.80
CA ALA A 11 -4.09 -20.44 12.45
C ALA A 11 -3.31 -21.71 12.14
N GLY A 12 -3.24 -22.06 10.85
CA GLY A 12 -2.36 -23.10 10.36
C GLY A 12 -0.89 -22.79 10.70
N SER A 13 -0.35 -23.50 11.69
CA SER A 13 1.06 -23.89 11.87
C SER A 13 2.10 -22.91 11.32
N ALA A 14 2.34 -21.81 12.03
CA ALA A 14 3.60 -21.07 11.94
C ALA A 14 4.52 -21.52 13.07
N THR A 15 5.66 -22.13 12.71
CA THR A 15 6.74 -22.47 13.65
C THR A 15 7.20 -21.21 14.38
N ARG A 16 7.11 -21.24 15.72
CA ARG A 16 7.58 -20.16 16.62
C ARG A 16 9.10 -20.11 16.60
N GLU A 17 9.67 -18.96 16.26
CA GLU A 17 11.08 -18.63 16.46
C GLU A 17 11.22 -17.49 17.50
N PRO A 18 12.37 -17.41 18.19
CA PRO A 18 12.55 -16.58 19.37
C PRO A 18 12.60 -15.07 19.03
N GLU A 19 12.01 -14.28 19.93
CA GLU A 19 11.93 -12.82 19.89
C GLU A 19 13.32 -12.19 19.74
N ARG A 20 13.54 -11.48 18.63
CA ARG A 20 14.45 -10.34 18.63
C ARG A 20 13.71 -9.13 19.20
N PRO A 21 14.38 -8.27 19.99
CA PRO A 21 13.73 -7.12 20.60
C PRO A 21 13.06 -6.30 19.51
N ALA A 22 11.80 -5.95 19.75
CA ALA A 22 11.02 -5.09 18.88
C ALA A 22 11.87 -3.86 18.58
N VAL A 23 12.30 -3.72 17.33
CA VAL A 23 12.89 -2.47 16.85
C VAL A 23 11.86 -1.40 17.15
N SER A 24 12.21 -0.55 18.11
CA SER A 24 11.46 0.64 18.53
C SER A 24 10.83 1.33 17.31
N ALA A 25 9.55 1.67 17.42
CA ALA A 25 8.69 2.26 16.40
C ALA A 25 9.44 3.09 15.34
N VAL A 26 9.71 2.49 14.18
CA VAL A 26 10.49 3.12 13.10
C VAL A 26 9.63 4.07 12.25
N TYR A 27 8.30 4.02 12.40
CA TYR A 27 7.40 4.90 11.67
C TYR A 27 6.24 5.31 12.60
N ALA A 28 5.95 6.61 12.73
CA ALA A 28 4.64 7.09 13.19
C ALA A 28 3.70 7.26 11.98
N VAL A 29 2.37 7.18 12.14
CA VAL A 29 1.39 7.49 11.07
C VAL A 29 1.69 8.90 10.59
N GLY A 30 2.03 9.03 9.32
CA GLY A 30 2.43 10.31 8.73
C GLY A 30 3.94 10.52 8.59
N GLN A 31 4.80 9.58 8.98
CA GLN A 31 6.22 9.64 8.60
C GLN A 31 6.40 9.24 7.14
N VAL A 32 6.91 10.19 6.37
CA VAL A 32 7.04 10.14 4.91
C VAL A 32 8.48 9.82 4.53
N LEU A 33 8.71 9.07 3.45
CA LEU A 33 10.08 8.91 2.95
C LEU A 33 10.58 10.30 2.47
N PRO A 34 11.74 10.76 2.95
CA PRO A 34 12.26 12.07 2.58
C PRO A 34 12.85 12.04 1.16
N LEU A 35 12.02 11.92 0.12
CA LEU A 35 12.43 12.16 -1.26
C LEU A 35 12.86 13.62 -1.42
N ARG A 36 14.09 13.83 -1.88
CA ARG A 36 14.71 15.15 -2.06
C ARG A 36 13.98 16.05 -3.08
N HIS A 37 13.21 15.45 -3.97
CA HIS A 37 12.61 16.13 -5.12
C HIS A 37 11.09 16.25 -4.99
N SER A 38 10.57 17.34 -5.53
CA SER A 38 9.14 17.71 -5.47
C SER A 38 8.42 17.31 -6.76
N PRO A 39 7.17 16.82 -6.70
CA PRO A 39 6.41 16.37 -7.87
C PRO A 39 5.78 17.52 -8.70
N LEU A 40 6.17 18.78 -8.45
CA LEU A 40 5.54 20.00 -9.01
C LEU A 40 5.36 19.98 -10.54
N GLY A 41 6.32 19.43 -11.28
CA GLY A 41 6.26 19.36 -12.74
C GLY A 41 5.14 18.46 -13.27
N SER A 42 4.73 17.45 -12.51
CA SER A 42 3.77 16.41 -12.94
C SER A 42 2.36 16.59 -12.36
N LEU A 43 2.16 17.57 -11.45
CA LEU A 43 0.85 17.90 -10.89
C LEU A 43 -0.17 18.33 -11.95
N ARG A 44 0.29 19.02 -13.01
CA ARG A 44 -0.59 19.44 -14.11
C ARG A 44 -1.19 18.26 -14.86
N GLY A 45 -0.39 17.22 -15.14
CA GLY A 45 -0.85 16.00 -15.80
C GLY A 45 -1.88 15.25 -14.95
N LEU A 46 -1.58 15.03 -13.66
CA LEU A 46 -2.50 14.41 -12.71
C LEU A 46 -3.82 15.18 -12.57
N SER A 47 -3.75 16.51 -12.44
CA SER A 47 -4.95 17.35 -12.36
C SER A 47 -5.73 17.38 -13.67
N GLY A 48 -5.05 17.33 -14.83
CA GLY A 48 -5.68 17.25 -16.14
C GLY A 48 -6.47 15.95 -16.31
N ALA A 49 -5.85 14.82 -16.01
CA ALA A 49 -6.46 13.49 -16.09
C ALA A 49 -7.72 13.35 -15.21
N LEU A 50 -7.76 14.01 -14.05
CA LEU A 50 -8.95 13.99 -13.19
C LEU A 50 -10.06 14.95 -13.66
N ARG A 51 -9.72 16.10 -14.24
CA ARG A 51 -10.70 17.09 -14.71
C ARG A 51 -11.32 16.71 -16.05
N GLN A 52 -10.50 16.18 -16.96
CA GLN A 52 -10.89 15.85 -18.34
C GLN A 52 -11.28 14.38 -18.49
N GLY A 53 -10.98 13.55 -17.49
CA GLY A 53 -11.04 12.11 -17.59
C GLY A 53 -9.78 11.52 -18.20
N VAL A 54 -9.53 10.25 -17.91
CA VAL A 54 -8.48 9.47 -18.60
C VAL A 54 -9.02 9.08 -19.97
N PRO A 55 -8.27 9.31 -21.07
CA PRO A 55 -8.67 8.87 -22.41
C PRO A 55 -9.08 7.39 -22.43
N ALA A 56 -10.11 7.04 -23.20
CA ALA A 56 -10.73 5.72 -23.14
C ALA A 56 -9.77 4.57 -23.54
N ASP A 57 -8.93 4.80 -24.54
CA ASP A 57 -7.86 3.91 -24.98
C ASP A 57 -6.83 3.68 -23.86
N VAL A 58 -6.42 4.76 -23.19
CA VAL A 58 -5.50 4.69 -22.06
C VAL A 58 -6.15 3.98 -20.86
N ALA A 59 -7.41 4.26 -20.57
CA ALA A 59 -8.15 3.62 -19.48
C ALA A 59 -8.28 2.11 -19.71
N GLU A 60 -8.49 1.66 -20.97
CA GLU A 60 -8.56 0.24 -21.32
C GLU A 60 -7.18 -0.44 -21.20
N GLU A 61 -6.11 0.21 -21.65
CA GLU A 61 -4.73 -0.31 -21.48
C GLU A 61 -4.35 -0.51 -20.00
N LEU A 62 -4.84 0.38 -19.14
CA LEU A 62 -4.60 0.33 -17.71
C LEU A 62 -5.47 -0.69 -16.98
N ARG A 63 -6.43 -1.32 -17.64
CA ARG A 63 -7.47 -2.11 -16.97
C ARG A 63 -6.93 -3.31 -16.19
N ASP A 64 -7.45 -3.49 -14.98
CA ASP A 64 -7.35 -4.75 -14.25
C ASP A 64 -8.52 -5.67 -14.66
N PRO A 65 -8.27 -6.87 -15.24
CA PRO A 65 -9.31 -7.77 -15.72
C PRO A 65 -10.21 -8.30 -14.59
N ARG A 66 -9.78 -8.20 -13.33
CA ARG A 66 -10.56 -8.63 -12.16
C ARG A 66 -11.61 -7.61 -11.76
N ILE A 67 -11.51 -6.38 -12.27
CA ILE A 67 -12.45 -5.29 -12.01
C ILE A 67 -13.37 -5.17 -13.23
N GLY A 68 -14.68 -5.13 -12.98
CA GLY A 68 -15.68 -5.03 -14.05
C GLY A 68 -15.46 -3.75 -14.89
N PRO A 69 -15.77 -3.77 -16.20
CA PRO A 69 -15.54 -2.61 -17.07
C PRO A 69 -16.22 -1.34 -16.55
N ALA A 70 -17.44 -1.47 -16.00
CA ALA A 70 -18.19 -0.34 -15.45
C ALA A 70 -17.62 0.21 -14.12
N GLN A 71 -16.85 -0.61 -13.39
CA GLN A 71 -16.25 -0.22 -12.11
C GLN A 71 -14.85 0.38 -12.29
N TRP A 72 -14.13 -0.04 -13.33
CA TRP A 72 -12.74 0.33 -13.55
C TRP A 72 -12.50 1.85 -13.62
N PRO A 73 -13.29 2.66 -14.37
CA PRO A 73 -13.11 4.11 -14.39
C PRO A 73 -13.16 4.76 -13.00
N LYS A 74 -14.06 4.30 -12.13
CA LYS A 74 -14.19 4.80 -10.76
C LYS A 74 -12.96 4.44 -9.92
N VAL A 75 -12.46 3.21 -10.06
CA VAL A 75 -11.24 2.77 -9.38
C VAL A 75 -10.05 3.60 -9.84
N LEU A 76 -9.84 3.73 -11.15
CA LEU A 76 -8.73 4.49 -11.71
C LEU A 76 -8.78 5.96 -11.25
N ALA A 77 -9.94 6.62 -11.37
CA ALA A 77 -10.12 8.00 -10.91
C ALA A 77 -9.79 8.16 -9.42
N ARG A 78 -10.22 7.22 -8.57
CA ARG A 78 -9.88 7.22 -7.14
C ARG A 78 -8.38 7.11 -6.90
N GLU A 79 -7.69 6.16 -7.54
CA GLU A 79 -6.23 6.00 -7.37
C GLU A 79 -5.46 7.23 -7.85
N LEU A 80 -5.88 7.86 -8.95
CA LEU A 80 -5.28 9.10 -9.44
C LEU A 80 -5.56 10.29 -8.52
N ALA A 81 -6.76 10.40 -7.96
CA ALA A 81 -7.12 11.45 -7.00
C ALA A 81 -6.31 11.34 -5.71
N LEU A 82 -6.10 10.13 -5.21
CA LEU A 82 -5.24 9.87 -4.04
C LEU A 82 -3.77 10.20 -4.34
N THR A 83 -3.29 9.85 -5.53
CA THR A 83 -1.95 10.21 -6.00
C THR A 83 -1.78 11.72 -6.10
N LEU A 84 -2.77 12.44 -6.64
CA LEU A 84 -2.75 13.90 -6.70
C LEU A 84 -2.77 14.52 -5.28
N GLY A 85 -3.63 14.02 -4.39
CA GLY A 85 -3.70 14.49 -3.01
C GLY A 85 -2.38 14.31 -2.27
N TRP A 86 -1.73 13.17 -2.46
CA TRP A 86 -0.37 12.92 -1.98
C TRP A 86 0.65 13.91 -2.56
N ALA A 87 0.69 14.06 -3.88
CA ALA A 87 1.65 14.93 -4.56
C ALA A 87 1.47 16.40 -4.14
N ALA A 88 0.23 16.84 -3.94
CA ALA A 88 -0.10 18.17 -3.43
C ALA A 88 0.37 18.37 -1.99
N ARG A 89 0.17 17.40 -1.09
CA ARG A 89 0.71 17.45 0.29
C ARG A 89 2.23 17.57 0.29
N ARG A 90 2.91 16.76 -0.55
CA ARG A 90 4.37 16.75 -0.67
C ARG A 90 4.95 18.04 -1.25
N SER A 91 4.19 18.73 -2.08
CA SER A 91 4.62 19.99 -2.70
C SER A 91 4.50 21.20 -1.77
N ARG A 92 3.86 21.05 -0.60
CA ARG A 92 3.79 22.12 0.40
C ARG A 92 5.14 22.21 1.11
N PRO A 93 5.67 23.43 1.37
CA PRO A 93 6.86 23.60 2.20
C PRO A 93 6.59 22.96 3.56
N SER A 94 7.43 22.02 3.98
CA SER A 94 7.38 21.51 5.35
C SER A 94 7.81 22.63 6.27
N GLY A 95 6.87 23.20 7.04
CA GLY A 95 7.21 24.07 8.16
C GLY A 95 7.88 23.22 9.24
N ASP A 96 9.13 23.54 9.54
CA ASP A 96 9.97 23.04 10.64
C ASP A 96 10.12 21.52 10.87
N GLY A 97 11.37 21.11 11.05
CA GLY A 97 11.71 20.04 11.99
C GLY A 97 11.71 18.62 11.43
N THR A 98 12.85 18.26 10.84
CA THR A 98 13.46 16.91 10.82
C THR A 98 12.77 15.84 11.68
N ALA A 99 12.02 14.95 11.06
CA ALA A 99 11.99 13.54 11.45
C ALA A 99 12.89 12.77 10.47
N THR A 100 14.21 12.90 10.65
CA THR A 100 15.16 12.00 10.00
C THR A 100 14.97 10.63 10.63
N CYS A 101 14.29 9.73 9.93
CA CYS A 101 14.26 8.32 10.31
C CYS A 101 15.69 7.77 10.13
N PRO A 102 16.39 7.37 11.22
CA PRO A 102 17.76 6.93 11.13
C PRO A 102 17.78 5.47 10.64
N SER A 103 17.72 5.30 9.31
CA SER A 103 18.17 4.13 8.51
C SER A 103 17.34 3.89 7.22
N ALA A 104 16.42 4.77 6.83
CA ALA A 104 15.64 4.62 5.60
C ALA A 104 16.33 5.36 4.45
N TRP A 105 16.54 4.67 3.32
CA TRP A 105 17.04 5.16 2.03
C TRP A 105 16.99 6.70 1.83
N ASP A 106 18.14 7.31 1.53
CA ASP A 106 18.36 8.76 1.53
C ASP A 106 17.93 9.50 0.24
N GLY A 107 17.30 8.75 -0.68
CA GLY A 107 16.74 9.26 -1.92
C GLY A 107 17.73 9.44 -3.07
N THR A 108 18.98 8.95 -2.99
CA THR A 108 19.98 9.16 -4.05
C THR A 108 20.06 8.07 -5.11
N GLY A 109 19.71 6.81 -4.80
CA GLY A 109 19.73 5.71 -5.77
C GLY A 109 18.48 5.61 -6.63
N ARG A 110 18.34 4.50 -7.37
CA ARG A 110 17.12 4.16 -8.10
C ARG A 110 16.16 3.36 -7.23
N VAL A 111 14.92 3.24 -7.69
CA VAL A 111 13.88 2.42 -7.07
C VAL A 111 13.59 1.22 -7.96
N VAL A 112 13.61 0.02 -7.40
CA VAL A 112 13.19 -1.23 -8.04
C VAL A 112 11.89 -1.69 -7.41
N VAL A 113 10.79 -1.65 -8.17
CA VAL A 113 9.45 -2.03 -7.72
C VAL A 113 9.13 -3.43 -8.19
N LEU A 114 9.00 -4.37 -7.26
CA LEU A 114 8.59 -5.75 -7.50
C LEU A 114 7.08 -5.86 -7.31
N LEU A 115 6.38 -6.06 -8.43
CA LEU A 115 4.93 -6.20 -8.48
C LEU A 115 4.47 -7.61 -8.08
N PRO A 116 3.27 -7.76 -7.51
CA PRO A 116 2.65 -9.06 -7.31
C PRO A 116 2.08 -9.59 -8.63
N ALA A 117 1.58 -10.83 -8.63
CA ALA A 117 1.01 -11.49 -9.82
C ALA A 117 -0.25 -10.82 -10.39
N HIS A 118 -0.90 -9.95 -9.61
CA HIS A 118 -2.18 -9.33 -9.98
C HIS A 118 -2.23 -7.87 -9.53
N GLY A 119 -3.18 -7.07 -10.03
CA GLY A 119 -3.30 -5.68 -9.57
C GLY A 119 -2.23 -4.75 -10.12
N LEU A 120 -1.56 -5.14 -11.21
CA LEU A 120 -0.36 -4.50 -11.74
C LEU A 120 -0.51 -2.99 -11.83
N THR A 121 -1.57 -2.49 -12.47
CA THR A 121 -1.82 -1.05 -12.63
C THR A 121 -1.94 -0.33 -11.30
N VAL A 122 -2.77 -0.86 -10.38
CA VAL A 122 -2.98 -0.26 -9.06
C VAL A 122 -1.68 -0.23 -8.27
N HIS A 123 -0.88 -1.31 -8.32
CA HIS A 123 0.41 -1.35 -7.65
C HIS A 123 1.45 -0.44 -8.31
N VAL A 124 1.46 -0.29 -9.64
CA VAL A 124 2.32 0.72 -10.30
C VAL A 124 1.94 2.12 -9.82
N ILE A 125 0.65 2.47 -9.81
CA ILE A 125 0.18 3.79 -9.35
C ILE A 125 0.54 4.03 -7.88
N ARG A 126 0.42 3.02 -7.02
CA ARG A 126 0.66 3.17 -5.57
C ARG A 126 2.14 3.07 -5.18
N ARG A 127 2.94 2.29 -5.91
CA ARG A 127 4.28 1.84 -5.47
C ARG A 127 5.43 2.28 -6.35
N ALA A 128 5.17 2.67 -7.59
CA ALA A 128 6.19 3.13 -8.53
C ALA A 128 6.01 4.60 -8.90
N LEU A 129 4.79 4.98 -9.28
CA LEU A 129 4.48 6.31 -9.76
C LEU A 129 4.86 7.44 -8.77
N PRO A 130 4.69 7.32 -7.44
CA PRO A 130 5.09 8.38 -6.51
C PRO A 130 6.58 8.73 -6.60
N PHE A 131 7.45 7.73 -6.72
CA PHE A 131 8.89 7.94 -6.89
C PHE A 131 9.21 8.59 -8.24
N ALA A 132 8.59 8.10 -9.32
CA ALA A 132 8.80 8.64 -10.65
C ALA A 132 8.29 10.10 -10.79
N LEU A 133 7.19 10.45 -10.13
CA LEU A 133 6.69 11.84 -10.07
C LEU A 133 7.69 12.76 -9.37
N CYS A 134 8.46 12.25 -8.42
CA CYS A 134 9.58 12.98 -7.80
C CYS A 134 10.86 12.93 -8.64
N GLY A 135 10.83 12.42 -9.88
CA GLY A 135 12.01 12.36 -10.75
C GLY A 135 13.02 11.27 -10.36
N VAL A 136 12.67 10.35 -9.46
CA VAL A 136 13.51 9.21 -9.12
C VAL A 136 13.42 8.15 -10.21
N SER A 137 14.56 7.66 -10.69
CA SER A 137 14.58 6.55 -11.66
C SER A 137 13.95 5.31 -11.04
N THR A 138 12.84 4.87 -11.62
CA THR A 138 11.99 3.80 -11.08
C THR A 138 11.85 2.68 -12.11
N SER A 139 12.44 1.53 -11.79
CA SER A 139 12.35 0.30 -12.56
C SER A 139 11.24 -0.59 -12.01
N VAL A 140 10.32 -1.03 -12.86
CA VAL A 140 9.21 -1.90 -12.48
C VAL A 140 9.43 -3.31 -12.99
N VAL A 141 9.29 -4.29 -12.10
CA VAL A 141 9.50 -5.71 -12.39
C VAL A 141 8.27 -6.48 -11.95
N GLY A 142 7.80 -7.40 -12.78
CA GLY A 142 6.77 -8.36 -12.41
C GLY A 142 7.12 -9.75 -12.91
N HIS A 143 6.13 -10.63 -12.95
CA HIS A 143 6.30 -11.96 -13.52
C HIS A 143 6.62 -11.88 -15.02
N GLU A 144 7.38 -12.85 -15.52
CA GLU A 144 7.81 -12.89 -16.91
C GLU A 144 6.61 -12.89 -17.89
N SER A 145 5.54 -13.60 -17.54
CA SER A 145 4.27 -13.61 -18.27
C SER A 145 3.62 -12.24 -18.41
N ASP A 146 3.92 -11.30 -17.51
CA ASP A 146 3.29 -9.98 -17.46
C ASP A 146 4.13 -8.88 -18.12
N ARG A 147 5.35 -9.16 -18.60
CA ARG A 147 6.28 -8.14 -19.13
C ARG A 147 5.66 -7.23 -20.18
N LYS A 148 4.96 -7.79 -21.17
CA LYS A 148 4.28 -7.01 -22.23
C LYS A 148 3.20 -6.10 -21.64
N ARG A 149 2.45 -6.61 -20.67
CA ARG A 149 1.37 -5.86 -20.02
C ARG A 149 1.92 -4.74 -19.15
N ILE A 150 2.98 -5.00 -18.39
CA ILE A 150 3.67 -3.98 -17.60
C ILE A 150 4.19 -2.87 -18.51
N LEU A 151 4.86 -3.20 -19.62
CA LEU A 151 5.31 -2.20 -20.58
C LEU A 151 4.16 -1.29 -21.06
N ARG A 152 3.00 -1.86 -21.42
CA ARG A 152 1.83 -1.06 -21.83
C ARG A 152 1.34 -0.13 -20.71
N ILE A 153 1.22 -0.64 -19.49
CA ILE A 153 0.84 0.17 -18.31
C ILE A 153 1.80 1.34 -18.11
N LEU A 154 3.12 1.09 -18.17
CA LEU A 154 4.13 2.12 -17.95
C LEU A 154 4.11 3.16 -19.08
N THR A 155 3.97 2.73 -20.33
CA THR A 155 3.84 3.63 -21.49
C THR A 155 2.61 4.53 -21.35
N ALA A 156 1.46 3.96 -20.98
CA ALA A 156 0.22 4.67 -20.73
C ALA A 156 0.35 5.71 -19.60
N LEU A 157 1.01 5.35 -18.49
CA LEU A 157 1.21 6.24 -17.34
C LEU A 157 2.32 7.28 -17.54
N SER A 158 3.22 7.15 -18.53
CA SER A 158 4.42 8.00 -18.61
C SER A 158 4.16 9.41 -19.15
N ALA A 159 4.74 9.76 -20.31
CA ALA A 159 4.57 11.08 -20.92
C ALA A 159 3.11 11.43 -21.25
N PRO A 160 2.27 10.50 -21.79
CA PRO A 160 0.90 10.82 -22.19
C PRO A 160 0.01 11.32 -21.05
N LEU A 161 0.15 10.75 -19.84
CA LEU A 161 -0.69 11.10 -18.70
C LEU A 161 -0.05 12.10 -17.74
N PHE A 162 1.24 11.93 -17.42
CA PHE A 162 1.89 12.70 -16.34
C PHE A 162 3.10 13.52 -16.79
N GLY A 163 3.42 13.53 -18.08
CA GLY A 163 4.56 14.29 -18.61
C GLY A 163 5.89 13.84 -18.01
N LEU A 164 6.03 12.56 -17.64
CA LEU A 164 7.26 12.03 -17.07
C LEU A 164 8.39 12.10 -18.10
N ARG A 165 9.60 12.45 -17.65
CA ARG A 165 10.80 12.37 -18.51
C ARG A 165 11.04 10.92 -18.92
N ALA A 166 11.45 10.71 -20.17
CA ALA A 166 11.77 9.39 -20.68
C ALA A 166 12.74 8.64 -19.75
N GLY A 167 12.44 7.37 -19.45
CA GLY A 167 13.27 6.52 -18.58
C GLY A 167 13.07 6.73 -17.08
N THR A 168 12.27 7.71 -16.63
CA THR A 168 12.00 7.89 -15.19
C THR A 168 11.15 6.77 -14.62
N LEU A 169 10.19 6.26 -15.40
CA LEU A 169 9.37 5.10 -15.08
C LEU A 169 9.51 4.10 -16.23
N ALA A 170 10.18 2.97 -15.98
CA ALA A 170 10.54 2.03 -17.04
C ALA A 170 10.41 0.58 -16.56
N PRO A 171 10.12 -0.38 -17.46
CA PRO A 171 10.19 -1.78 -17.11
C PRO A 171 11.65 -2.17 -16.91
N PHE A 172 11.91 -3.05 -15.94
CA PHE A 172 13.18 -3.76 -15.90
C PHE A 172 13.16 -4.91 -16.89
N THR A 173 14.22 -5.06 -17.68
CA THR A 173 14.24 -5.98 -18.82
C THR A 173 14.60 -7.42 -18.43
N LYS A 174 15.25 -7.62 -17.29
CA LYS A 174 15.68 -8.93 -16.77
C LYS A 174 14.68 -9.50 -15.75
N SER A 175 14.99 -10.66 -15.18
CA SER A 175 14.16 -11.29 -14.15
C SER A 175 14.15 -10.50 -12.83
N ALA A 176 13.16 -10.76 -11.97
CA ALA A 176 13.10 -10.18 -10.62
C ALA A 176 14.33 -10.54 -9.77
N ALA A 177 14.84 -11.77 -9.91
CA ALA A 177 16.04 -12.21 -9.19
C ALA A 177 17.29 -11.43 -9.63
N GLU A 178 17.43 -11.15 -10.92
CA GLU A 178 18.49 -10.31 -11.45
C GLU A 178 18.33 -8.86 -11.01
N ALA A 179 17.11 -8.31 -11.05
CA ALA A 179 16.83 -6.95 -10.60
C ALA A 179 17.24 -6.70 -9.15
N VAL A 180 16.97 -7.67 -8.26
CA VAL A 180 17.35 -7.63 -6.84
C VAL A 180 18.86 -7.75 -6.66
N ARG A 181 19.51 -8.62 -7.43
CA ARG A 181 20.97 -8.84 -7.36
C ARG A 181 21.77 -7.64 -7.88
N GLU A 182 21.21 -6.94 -8.88
CA GLU A 182 21.80 -5.74 -9.48
C GLU A 182 21.46 -4.45 -8.70
N ALA A 183 20.64 -4.53 -7.66
CA ALA A 183 20.37 -3.38 -6.80
C ALA A 183 21.59 -3.09 -5.91
N SER A 184 22.07 -1.85 -5.97
CA SER A 184 23.21 -1.40 -5.17
C SER A 184 22.80 -0.95 -3.77
N PRO A 185 23.73 -0.77 -2.81
CA PRO A 185 23.39 -0.34 -1.45
C PRO A 185 22.62 0.99 -1.37
N GLU A 186 22.85 1.89 -2.32
CA GLU A 186 22.14 3.16 -2.45
C GLU A 186 20.74 3.03 -3.08
N ASP A 187 20.36 1.86 -3.60
CA ASP A 187 19.05 1.62 -4.20
C ASP A 187 17.96 1.29 -3.14
N LEU A 188 16.72 1.48 -3.56
CA LEU A 188 15.53 1.05 -2.83
C LEU A 188 14.80 -0.06 -3.59
N VAL A 189 14.55 -1.18 -2.92
CA VAL A 189 13.66 -2.24 -3.42
C VAL A 189 12.31 -2.13 -2.71
N VAL A 190 11.26 -1.85 -3.48
CA VAL A 190 9.87 -1.85 -3.01
C VAL A 190 9.21 -3.13 -3.48
N LEU A 191 8.73 -3.95 -2.56
CA LEU A 191 8.07 -5.21 -2.87
C LEU A 191 6.60 -5.19 -2.42
N THR A 192 5.72 -5.69 -3.28
CA THR A 192 4.37 -6.12 -2.87
C THR A 192 4.23 -7.61 -3.13
N GLY A 193 3.83 -8.38 -2.11
CA GLY A 193 3.68 -9.82 -2.26
C GLY A 193 3.76 -10.58 -0.94
N HIS A 194 4.10 -11.86 -1.00
CA HIS A 194 4.10 -12.72 0.18
C HIS A 194 5.27 -12.38 1.15
N PRO A 195 5.09 -12.48 2.49
CA PRO A 195 6.15 -12.24 3.46
C PRO A 195 7.43 -13.08 3.25
N SER A 196 7.28 -14.32 2.75
CA SER A 196 8.43 -15.17 2.41
C SER A 196 9.26 -14.59 1.25
N THR A 197 8.64 -13.92 0.28
CA THR A 197 9.36 -13.25 -0.81
C THR A 197 10.13 -12.05 -0.28
N ALA A 198 9.54 -11.25 0.61
CA ALA A 198 10.24 -10.12 1.25
C ALA A 198 11.50 -10.58 2.00
N ARG A 199 11.41 -11.71 2.73
CA ARG A 199 12.58 -12.32 3.40
C ARG A 199 13.66 -12.77 2.41
N LYS A 200 13.28 -13.44 1.32
CA LYS A 200 14.22 -13.85 0.27
C LYS A 200 14.92 -12.66 -0.38
N VAL A 201 14.18 -11.61 -0.71
CA VAL A 201 14.73 -10.38 -1.31
C VAL A 201 15.71 -9.71 -0.36
N ARG A 202 15.36 -9.54 0.92
CA ARG A 202 16.27 -8.98 1.94
C ARG A 202 17.57 -9.76 2.09
N GLY A 203 17.54 -11.09 1.97
CA GLY A 203 18.74 -11.91 2.01
C GLY A 203 19.58 -11.87 0.74
N ALA A 204 19.06 -11.34 -0.37
CA ALA A 204 19.67 -11.39 -1.69
C ALA A 204 20.21 -10.05 -2.21
N THR A 205 20.07 -8.96 -1.44
CA THR A 205 20.53 -7.62 -1.82
C THR A 205 21.07 -6.84 -0.63
N ALA A 206 21.98 -5.90 -0.91
CA ALA A 206 22.44 -4.91 0.07
C ALA A 206 21.59 -3.62 0.07
N ALA A 207 20.69 -3.47 -0.92
CA ALA A 207 19.76 -2.34 -1.02
C ALA A 207 18.78 -2.29 0.16
N THR A 208 18.21 -1.11 0.40
CA THR A 208 17.11 -0.97 1.37
C THR A 208 15.87 -1.69 0.83
N VAL A 209 15.18 -2.50 1.65
CA VAL A 209 13.98 -3.25 1.22
C VAL A 209 12.75 -2.89 2.04
N LEU A 210 11.74 -2.34 1.36
CA LEU A 210 10.41 -2.07 1.91
C LEU A 210 9.39 -3.04 1.30
N GLY A 211 8.58 -3.68 2.14
CA GLY A 211 7.60 -4.66 1.70
C GLY A 211 6.20 -4.33 2.21
N ALA A 212 5.20 -4.34 1.33
CA ALA A 212 3.80 -4.48 1.75
C ALA A 212 3.36 -5.90 1.51
N THR A 213 3.21 -6.63 2.61
CA THR A 213 3.05 -8.08 2.60
C THR A 213 1.85 -8.57 3.39
N GLY A 214 0.99 -7.64 3.80
CA GLY A 214 -0.26 -7.96 4.44
C GLY A 214 -1.11 -8.94 3.63
N GLY A 215 -1.84 -9.78 4.35
CA GLY A 215 -2.59 -10.89 3.77
C GLY A 215 -4.11 -10.80 3.91
N CYS A 216 -4.61 -9.77 4.62
CA CYS A 216 -6.04 -9.66 4.90
C CYS A 216 -6.51 -8.24 5.23
N THR A 217 -7.84 -8.09 5.32
CA THR A 217 -8.53 -6.97 5.95
C THR A 217 -9.10 -7.43 7.28
N VAL A 218 -8.98 -6.59 8.30
CA VAL A 218 -9.58 -6.78 9.61
C VAL A 218 -10.44 -5.58 9.97
N LEU A 219 -11.54 -5.81 10.67
CA LEU A 219 -12.48 -4.76 11.07
C LEU A 219 -12.51 -4.62 12.60
N THR A 220 -12.52 -3.39 13.08
CA THR A 220 -12.49 -3.05 14.51
C THR A 220 -13.61 -2.07 14.83
N GLY A 221 -14.11 -2.08 16.06
CA GLY A 221 -15.16 -1.17 16.50
C GLY A 221 -15.69 -1.55 17.87
N THR A 222 -16.67 -0.81 18.35
CA THR A 222 -17.25 -1.03 19.70
C THR A 222 -18.55 -1.82 19.68
N ASP A 223 -19.23 -1.89 18.53
CA ASP A 223 -20.55 -2.51 18.38
C ASP A 223 -20.45 -3.85 17.64
N THR A 224 -20.63 -4.94 18.38
CA THR A 224 -20.57 -6.31 17.88
C THR A 224 -21.56 -6.59 16.74
N GLU A 225 -22.78 -6.08 16.83
CA GLU A 225 -23.81 -6.38 15.82
C GLU A 225 -23.50 -5.68 14.51
N ARG A 226 -23.11 -4.41 14.57
CA ARG A 226 -22.69 -3.65 13.39
C ARG A 226 -21.42 -4.25 12.78
N LEU A 227 -20.44 -4.64 13.60
CA LEU A 227 -19.22 -5.31 13.12
C LEU A 227 -19.53 -6.62 12.38
N ARG A 228 -20.47 -7.43 12.91
CA ARG A 228 -20.91 -8.67 12.26
C ARG A 228 -21.58 -8.37 10.92
N HIS A 229 -22.46 -7.38 10.88
CA HIS A 229 -23.16 -6.97 9.66
C HIS A 229 -22.18 -6.46 8.59
N THR A 230 -21.35 -5.46 8.91
CA THR A 230 -20.35 -4.91 7.99
C THR A 230 -19.33 -5.98 7.56
N GLY A 231 -18.92 -6.87 8.48
CA GLY A 231 -18.06 -8.00 8.16
C GLY A 231 -18.66 -8.96 7.14
N ALA A 232 -19.98 -9.19 7.17
CA ALA A 232 -20.66 -9.99 6.16
C ALA A 232 -20.62 -9.31 4.78
N LEU A 233 -20.87 -8.00 4.71
CA LEU A 233 -20.78 -7.22 3.47
C LEU A 233 -19.36 -7.23 2.88
N LEU A 234 -18.32 -7.09 3.72
CA LEU A 234 -16.93 -7.14 3.26
C LEU A 234 -16.58 -8.51 2.65
N ARG A 235 -17.11 -9.61 3.18
CA ARG A 235 -16.89 -10.96 2.62
C ARG A 235 -17.49 -11.14 1.23
N GLU A 236 -18.57 -10.44 0.89
CA GLU A 236 -19.16 -10.49 -0.46
C GLU A 236 -18.20 -9.96 -1.54
N HIS A 237 -17.23 -9.13 -1.14
CA HIS A 237 -16.21 -8.58 -2.00
C HIS A 237 -14.89 -9.36 -1.99
N ASP A 238 -14.80 -10.47 -1.26
CA ASP A 238 -13.61 -11.29 -1.21
C ASP A 238 -13.33 -11.94 -2.57
N ARG A 239 -12.09 -11.75 -3.02
CA ARG A 239 -11.58 -12.36 -4.25
C ARG A 239 -10.42 -13.28 -3.90
N PRO A 240 -10.35 -14.50 -4.48
CA PRO A 240 -9.18 -15.36 -4.34
C PRO A 240 -7.90 -14.61 -4.69
N GLY A 241 -6.88 -14.74 -3.83
CA GLY A 241 -5.58 -14.08 -4.02
C GLY A 241 -5.56 -12.56 -3.74
N SER A 242 -6.64 -11.95 -3.23
CA SER A 242 -6.60 -10.56 -2.77
C SER A 242 -5.91 -10.43 -1.41
N CYS A 243 -5.00 -9.46 -1.29
CA CYS A 243 -4.39 -9.10 -0.01
C CYS A 243 -5.36 -8.38 0.95
N THR A 244 -6.57 -8.05 0.49
CA THR A 244 -7.64 -7.40 1.27
C THR A 244 -8.80 -8.33 1.58
N ARG A 245 -8.61 -9.65 1.48
CA ARG A 245 -9.64 -10.63 1.88
C ARG A 245 -10.03 -10.43 3.35
N PHE A 246 -11.31 -10.50 3.68
CA PHE A 246 -11.76 -10.27 5.05
C PHE A 246 -11.39 -11.46 5.96
N ALA A 247 -10.52 -11.21 6.95
CA ALA A 247 -10.12 -12.23 7.91
C ALA A 247 -11.04 -12.29 9.13
N GLY A 248 -11.66 -11.17 9.52
CA GLY A 248 -12.54 -11.12 10.68
C GLY A 248 -12.65 -9.74 11.29
N TRP A 249 -13.36 -9.68 12.41
CA TRP A 249 -13.55 -8.47 13.19
C TRP A 249 -13.21 -8.70 14.67
N ARG A 250 -12.91 -7.60 15.36
CA ARG A 250 -12.67 -7.57 16.81
C ARG A 250 -13.38 -6.38 17.42
N THR A 251 -13.92 -6.58 18.61
CA THR A 251 -14.36 -5.48 19.45
C THR A 251 -13.16 -4.87 20.13
N GLU A 252 -12.94 -3.58 19.93
CA GLU A 252 -11.87 -2.83 20.59
C GLU A 252 -12.48 -1.59 21.23
N PRO A 253 -12.09 -1.24 22.46
CA PRO A 253 -12.45 0.04 23.02
C PRO A 253 -11.85 1.13 22.10
N GLY A 254 -12.57 2.23 21.92
CA GLY A 254 -12.15 3.32 21.03
C GLY A 254 -10.74 3.84 21.34
N PRO A 255 -10.14 4.63 20.44
CA PRO A 255 -8.74 5.09 20.52
C PRO A 255 -8.38 5.79 21.85
N ASP A 256 -9.37 6.30 22.59
CA ASP A 256 -9.20 6.99 23.87
C ASP A 256 -8.95 6.07 25.07
N ARG A 257 -9.05 4.74 24.90
CA ARG A 257 -8.84 3.77 25.96
C ARG A 257 -7.77 2.78 25.54
N GLY A 258 -6.51 3.15 25.80
CA GLY A 258 -5.34 2.33 25.53
C GLY A 258 -5.55 0.88 25.98
N ALA A 259 -5.64 -0.03 25.02
CA ALA A 259 -5.80 -1.45 25.27
C ALA A 259 -4.45 -2.14 25.03
N ASP A 260 -3.78 -2.52 26.13
CA ASP A 260 -2.52 -3.28 26.10
C ASP A 260 -2.65 -4.69 25.48
N GLY A 261 -3.86 -5.12 25.10
CA GLY A 261 -4.15 -6.43 24.49
C GLY A 261 -4.35 -6.43 22.96
N GLY A 262 -4.43 -5.28 22.28
CA GLY A 262 -4.69 -5.17 20.83
C GLY A 262 -3.51 -5.61 19.94
N HIS A 263 -2.34 -5.80 20.53
CA HIS A 263 -1.07 -5.95 19.82
C HIS A 263 -0.86 -7.33 19.18
N VAL A 264 -1.27 -8.39 19.88
CA VAL A 264 -0.95 -9.77 19.49
C VAL A 264 -1.69 -10.16 18.22
N TRP A 265 -2.99 -9.85 18.15
CA TRP A 265 -3.84 -10.34 17.08
C TRP A 265 -3.56 -9.63 15.73
N LEU A 266 -3.22 -8.34 15.72
CA LEU A 266 -2.84 -7.62 14.50
C LEU A 266 -1.53 -8.16 13.93
N ARG A 267 -0.56 -8.47 14.80
CA ARG A 267 0.70 -9.08 14.39
C ARG A 267 0.50 -10.49 13.84
N GLU A 268 -0.35 -11.29 14.47
CA GLU A 268 -0.68 -12.65 14.00
C GLU A 268 -1.45 -12.64 12.68
N ALA A 269 -2.42 -11.72 12.52
CA ALA A 269 -3.21 -11.61 11.31
C ALA A 269 -2.42 -10.98 10.13
N HIS A 270 -1.44 -10.13 10.44
CA HIS A 270 -0.65 -9.34 9.48
C HIS A 270 -1.53 -8.73 8.37
N PRO A 271 -2.43 -7.79 8.71
CA PRO A 271 -3.37 -7.24 7.74
C PRO A 271 -2.69 -6.29 6.75
N SER A 272 -3.22 -6.25 5.53
CA SER A 272 -3.04 -5.14 4.58
C SER A 272 -3.94 -3.96 4.92
N ALA A 273 -5.04 -4.19 5.63
CA ALA A 273 -6.01 -3.16 5.93
C ALA A 273 -6.61 -3.39 7.31
N VAL A 274 -6.56 -2.36 8.15
CA VAL A 274 -7.29 -2.33 9.41
C VAL A 274 -8.37 -1.28 9.25
N TYR A 275 -9.62 -1.70 9.27
CA TYR A 275 -10.77 -0.82 9.21
C TYR A 275 -11.33 -0.59 10.60
N ARG A 276 -11.72 0.65 10.92
CA ARG A 276 -12.48 1.00 12.11
C ARG A 276 -13.88 1.40 11.69
N LEU A 277 -14.86 0.64 12.15
CA LEU A 277 -16.25 1.00 12.03
C LEU A 277 -16.54 2.22 12.91
N SER A 278 -16.58 3.38 12.27
CA SER A 278 -16.79 4.67 12.94
C SER A 278 -18.17 5.25 12.66
N GLY A 279 -18.84 4.77 11.60
CA GLY A 279 -20.09 5.34 11.11
C GLY A 279 -19.93 6.69 10.41
N SER A 280 -18.72 7.26 10.34
CA SER A 280 -18.43 8.51 9.64
C SER A 280 -17.13 8.45 8.85
N LEU A 281 -17.23 8.72 7.54
CA LEU A 281 -16.09 8.80 6.63
C LEU A 281 -15.21 10.03 6.86
N GLU A 282 -15.67 11.00 7.66
CA GLU A 282 -14.92 12.23 8.00
C GLU A 282 -13.91 12.01 9.13
N THR A 283 -14.07 10.93 9.89
CA THR A 283 -13.16 10.61 10.98
C THR A 283 -11.74 10.43 10.43
N PRO A 284 -10.67 11.01 11.03
CA PRO A 284 -9.33 10.81 10.50
C PRO A 284 -8.83 9.37 10.74
N PRO A 285 -7.91 8.87 9.89
CA PRO A 285 -7.17 7.64 10.16
C PRO A 285 -6.19 7.88 11.32
N TYR A 286 -5.83 6.81 12.04
CA TYR A 286 -4.89 6.88 13.15
C TYR A 286 -3.92 5.68 13.17
N GLU A 287 -2.86 5.79 13.96
CA GLU A 287 -1.94 4.67 14.16
C GLU A 287 -2.46 3.70 15.21
N HIS A 288 -2.44 2.40 14.90
CA HIS A 288 -2.55 1.38 15.92
C HIS A 288 -1.52 0.27 15.67
N HIS A 289 -0.62 0.07 16.64
CA HIS A 289 0.44 -0.95 16.58
C HIS A 289 1.28 -0.92 15.29
N GLY A 290 1.58 0.27 14.78
CA GLY A 290 2.34 0.47 13.54
C GLY A 290 1.53 0.26 12.25
N TYR A 291 0.27 -0.13 12.33
CA TYR A 291 -0.66 -0.13 11.20
C TYR A 291 -1.43 1.19 11.11
N THR A 292 -1.91 1.51 9.90
CA THR A 292 -2.86 2.61 9.72
C THR A 292 -4.27 2.05 9.85
N VAL A 293 -5.03 2.57 10.81
CA VAL A 293 -6.43 2.24 10.98
C VAL A 293 -7.28 3.23 10.19
N LEU A 294 -7.97 2.72 9.17
CA LEU A 294 -8.79 3.49 8.26
C LEU A 294 -10.25 3.51 8.74
N PRO A 295 -10.88 4.69 8.83
CA PRO A 295 -12.30 4.78 9.15
C PRO A 295 -13.15 4.16 8.03
N CYS A 296 -14.18 3.41 8.41
CA CYS A 296 -15.22 2.99 7.48
C CYS A 296 -16.63 3.28 8.01
N ASP A 297 -17.58 3.35 7.08
CA ASP A 297 -19.01 3.39 7.36
C ASP A 297 -19.59 1.98 7.56
N ASP A 298 -20.91 1.90 7.76
CA ASP A 298 -21.65 0.64 7.99
C ASP A 298 -21.63 -0.33 6.79
N HIS A 299 -21.31 0.18 5.60
CA HIS A 299 -21.16 -0.62 4.39
C HIS A 299 -19.70 -1.04 4.13
N GLY A 300 -18.77 -0.68 5.03
CA GLY A 300 -17.35 -0.96 4.88
C GLY A 300 -16.66 -0.07 3.85
N ALA A 301 -17.31 1.00 3.39
CA ALA A 301 -16.67 1.99 2.54
C ALA A 301 -15.69 2.83 3.37
N VAL A 302 -14.53 3.13 2.79
CA VAL A 302 -13.48 3.91 3.45
C VAL A 302 -13.42 5.33 2.88
N GLY A 303 -13.34 6.33 3.76
CA GLY A 303 -13.29 7.74 3.37
C GLY A 303 -11.93 8.16 2.80
N THR A 304 -10.88 7.37 3.07
CA THR A 304 -9.51 7.63 2.63
C THR A 304 -8.71 6.34 2.51
N LEU A 305 -7.73 6.31 1.61
CA LEU A 305 -6.71 5.26 1.53
C LEU A 305 -5.31 5.77 1.95
N THR A 306 -5.23 6.97 2.53
CA THR A 306 -3.95 7.51 2.99
C THR A 306 -3.41 6.62 4.11
N GLY A 307 -2.22 6.04 3.89
CA GLY A 307 -1.59 5.09 4.80
C GLY A 307 -2.08 3.65 4.66
N PHE A 308 -2.90 3.33 3.65
CA PHE A 308 -3.34 1.97 3.36
C PHE A 308 -2.16 0.99 3.17
N ALA A 309 -2.33 -0.28 3.51
CA ALA A 309 -1.30 -1.32 3.36
C ALA A 309 0.03 -1.03 4.07
N ARG A 310 0.01 -0.15 5.08
CA ARG A 310 1.13 0.03 6.01
C ARG A 310 1.52 -1.30 6.63
N ASP A 311 2.82 -1.61 6.58
CA ASP A 311 3.36 -2.89 7.00
C ASP A 311 4.50 -2.64 8.00
N PRO A 312 4.25 -2.72 9.32
CA PRO A 312 5.29 -2.49 10.31
C PRO A 312 6.36 -3.61 10.32
N VAL A 313 6.02 -4.82 9.86
CA VAL A 313 6.94 -5.98 9.82
C VAL A 313 7.94 -5.82 8.67
N HIS A 314 7.47 -5.35 7.52
CA HIS A 314 8.29 -5.14 6.34
C HIS A 314 8.56 -3.67 6.00
N HIS A 315 8.32 -2.79 6.98
CA HIS A 315 8.68 -1.37 6.97
C HIS A 315 8.00 -0.53 5.87
N TRP A 316 6.94 -1.02 5.23
CA TRP A 316 6.22 -0.18 4.29
C TRP A 316 5.48 0.95 5.04
N PRO A 317 5.73 2.24 4.71
CA PRO A 317 5.16 3.35 5.45
C PRO A 317 3.64 3.50 5.27
N GLY A 318 3.09 2.95 4.19
CA GLY A 318 1.69 3.10 3.81
C GLY A 318 1.57 3.76 2.44
N ASP A 319 0.57 3.33 1.66
CA ASP A 319 0.25 3.95 0.38
C ASP A 319 -0.07 5.43 0.58
N PHE A 320 0.42 6.27 -0.32
CA PHE A 320 0.23 7.72 -0.27
C PHE A 320 0.81 8.40 0.99
N LEU A 321 1.74 7.74 1.68
CA LEU A 321 2.62 8.28 2.73
C LEU A 321 4.10 8.27 2.30
N ILE A 322 4.40 8.08 1.01
CA ILE A 322 5.78 8.01 0.48
C ILE A 322 6.41 9.40 0.33
#